data_AF-A0A9J6P7K9-F1
#
_entry.id   AF-A0A9J6P7K9-F1
#
_cell.length_a   1.000
_cell.length_b   1.000
_cell.length_c   1.000
_cell.angle_alpha   90.00
_cell.angle_beta   90.00
_cell.angle_gamma   90.00
#
_symmetry.space_group_name_H-M   'P 1'
#
loop_
_entity.id
_entity.type
_entity.pdbx_description
1 polymer ?
#
loop_
_entity_poly.entity_id
_entity_poly.type
_entity_poly.pdbx_seq_one_letter_code
_entity_poly.pdbx_strand_id
1 'polypeptide(L)'
;MVKVNIVDNNGYSILKQGLDAATLRGRVISNNIANGNTKGYKKFKVQFEESLNNSSGSFKRTNEKHLSLNGNKGASNVRVVRDETGEMRSDGNNVDIDNEMTNLAANTLKFNAMVSEMNKLYKMKEMVIKGGA
;
A
#
# COMPACT_ATOMS: atom_id res chain seq x y z
N MET A 1 14.82 30.16 -22.07
CA MET A 1 14.82 28.73 -21.67
C MET A 1 13.61 28.46 -20.80
N VAL A 2 12.76 27.49 -21.18
CA VAL A 2 11.67 27.00 -20.31
C VAL A 2 12.23 25.88 -19.44
N LYS A 3 12.13 26.01 -18.10
CA LYS A 3 12.46 24.90 -17.19
C LYS A 3 11.29 23.91 -17.18
N VAL A 4 11.41 22.84 -17.96
CA VAL A 4 10.41 21.76 -17.97
C VAL A 4 10.54 20.97 -16.66
N ASN A 5 9.56 21.14 -15.76
CA ASN A 5 9.48 20.34 -14.54
C ASN A 5 8.95 18.93 -14.87
N ILE A 6 9.82 18.06 -15.37
CA ILE A 6 9.55 16.63 -15.68
C ILE A 6 9.28 15.80 -14.40
N VAL A 7 9.44 16.42 -13.22
CA VAL A 7 9.43 15.74 -11.92
C VAL A 7 8.03 15.78 -11.27
N ASP A 8 7.12 14.93 -11.75
CA ASP A 8 6.06 14.43 -10.87
C ASP A 8 6.67 13.42 -9.89
N ASN A 9 7.23 13.96 -8.80
CA ASN A 9 7.82 13.17 -7.72
C ASN A 9 6.74 12.45 -6.87
N ASN A 10 5.48 12.91 -6.92
CA ASN A 10 4.41 12.35 -6.11
C ASN A 10 4.06 10.94 -6.58
N GLY A 11 3.88 10.72 -7.89
CA GLY A 11 3.56 9.38 -8.42
C GLY A 11 4.59 8.32 -8.02
N TYR A 12 5.88 8.64 -8.12
CA TYR A 12 6.98 7.75 -7.68
C TYR A 12 6.98 7.55 -6.16
N SER A 13 6.85 8.62 -5.38
CA SER A 13 6.85 8.55 -3.91
C SER A 13 5.67 7.76 -3.36
N ILE A 14 4.47 7.91 -3.93
CA ILE A 14 3.25 7.19 -3.55
C ILE A 14 3.39 5.70 -3.87
N LEU A 15 3.87 5.35 -5.07
CA LEU A 15 4.13 3.95 -5.41
C LEU A 15 5.21 3.32 -4.52
N LYS A 16 6.27 4.06 -4.17
CA LYS A 16 7.28 3.57 -3.22
C LYS A 16 6.66 3.31 -1.83
N GLN A 17 5.89 4.26 -1.29
CA GLN A 17 5.21 4.10 0.00
C GLN A 17 4.20 2.94 -0.01
N GLY A 18 3.46 2.77 -1.11
CA GLY A 18 2.57 1.62 -1.30
C GLY A 18 3.32 0.29 -1.34
N LEU A 19 4.48 0.24 -1.99
CA LEU A 19 5.35 -0.92 -2.04
C LEU A 19 5.95 -1.25 -0.66
N ASP A 20 6.49 -0.25 0.05
CA ASP A 20 7.02 -0.38 1.41
C ASP A 20 5.92 -0.93 2.36
N ALA A 21 4.70 -0.42 2.25
CA ALA A 21 3.55 -0.86 3.03
C ALA A 21 3.08 -2.28 2.66
N ALA A 22 3.11 -2.66 1.38
CA ALA A 22 2.79 -4.01 0.92
C ALA A 22 3.85 -5.04 1.39
N THR A 23 5.13 -4.67 1.39
CA THR A 23 6.21 -5.50 1.97
C THR A 23 6.03 -5.68 3.48
N LEU A 24 5.70 -4.61 4.22
CA LEU A 24 5.43 -4.73 5.66
C LEU A 24 4.19 -5.58 5.94
N ARG A 25 3.11 -5.41 5.17
CA ARG A 25 1.89 -6.23 5.29
C ARG A 25 2.18 -7.70 5.02
N GLY A 26 2.96 -8.02 3.99
CA GLY A 26 3.42 -9.39 3.73
C GLY A 26 4.15 -10.00 4.94
N ARG A 27 5.12 -9.26 5.51
CA ARG A 27 5.87 -9.70 6.70
C ARG A 27 4.96 -9.95 7.91
N VAL A 28 3.97 -9.08 8.14
CA VAL A 28 3.01 -9.22 9.24
C VAL A 28 2.10 -10.43 9.04
N ILE A 29 1.58 -10.63 7.84
CA ILE A 29 0.76 -11.82 7.50
C ILE A 29 1.58 -13.11 7.69
N SER A 30 2.83 -13.17 7.21
CA SER A 30 3.71 -14.32 7.45
C SER A 30 3.98 -14.57 8.94
N ASN A 31 4.06 -13.52 9.77
CA ASN A 31 4.21 -13.66 11.22
C ASN A 31 2.93 -14.17 11.91
N ASN A 32 1.75 -13.75 11.44
CA ASN A 32 0.47 -14.30 11.89
C ASN A 32 0.34 -15.78 11.52
N ILE A 33 0.60 -16.16 10.26
CA ILE A 33 0.58 -17.56 9.78
C ILE A 33 1.51 -18.45 10.61
N ALA A 34 2.76 -18.00 10.83
CA ALA A 34 3.73 -18.74 11.65
C ALA A 34 3.30 -18.93 13.11
N ASN A 35 2.41 -18.07 13.62
CA ASN A 35 1.83 -18.15 14.97
C ASN A 35 0.36 -18.60 14.97
N GLY A 36 -0.15 -19.13 13.86
CA GLY A 36 -1.55 -19.54 13.72
C GLY A 36 -1.99 -20.65 14.68
N ASN A 37 -1.02 -21.40 15.22
CA ASN A 37 -1.24 -22.44 16.24
C ASN A 37 -0.67 -22.07 17.63
N THR A 38 -0.21 -20.84 17.82
CA THR A 38 0.36 -20.37 19.10
C THR A 38 -0.76 -19.97 20.07
N LYS A 39 -0.92 -20.73 21.17
CA LYS A 39 -1.95 -20.48 22.19
C LYS A 39 -1.90 -19.04 22.71
N GLY A 40 -3.06 -18.36 22.75
CA GLY A 40 -3.19 -16.98 23.23
C GLY A 40 -2.62 -15.88 22.32
N TYR A 41 -2.07 -16.20 21.14
CA TYR A 41 -1.52 -15.20 20.22
C TYR A 41 -2.61 -14.25 19.69
N LYS A 42 -2.21 -13.02 19.33
CA LYS A 42 -3.10 -11.98 18.78
C LYS A 42 -2.55 -11.52 17.44
N LYS A 43 -3.36 -11.65 16.38
CA LYS A 43 -2.97 -11.21 15.03
C LYS A 43 -2.61 -9.71 15.01
N PHE A 44 -1.63 -9.37 14.21
CA PHE A 44 -1.29 -7.98 13.90
C PHE A 44 -1.79 -7.61 12.50
N LYS A 45 -2.21 -6.37 12.29
CA LYS A 45 -2.71 -5.86 11.00
C LYS A 45 -1.99 -4.57 10.61
N VAL A 46 -1.73 -4.40 9.31
CA VAL A 46 -1.08 -3.19 8.77
C VAL A 46 -2.13 -2.19 8.28
N GLN A 47 -2.36 -1.16 9.09
CA GLN A 47 -3.10 0.03 8.71
C GLN A 47 -2.23 0.92 7.80
N PHE A 48 -2.81 1.32 6.67
CA PHE A 48 -2.17 2.18 5.66
C PHE A 48 -3.23 3.04 4.94
N GLU A 49 -4.34 2.40 4.55
CA GLU A 49 -5.38 3.01 3.73
C GLU A 49 -6.25 4.01 4.53
N GLU A 50 -6.34 3.83 5.85
CA GLU A 50 -7.03 4.73 6.80
C GLU A 50 -6.39 6.13 6.89
N SER A 51 -5.07 6.25 6.70
CA SER A 51 -4.38 7.54 6.61
C SER A 51 -4.63 8.25 5.27
N LEU A 52 -4.86 7.50 4.19
CA LEU A 52 -5.03 8.03 2.84
C LEU A 52 -6.45 8.56 2.61
N ASN A 53 -7.47 7.89 3.18
CA ASN A 53 -8.85 8.37 3.10
C ASN A 53 -9.06 9.67 3.89
N ASN A 54 -8.44 9.81 5.07
CA ASN A 54 -8.53 11.04 5.88
C ASN A 54 -7.85 12.25 5.24
N SER A 55 -6.90 12.06 4.31
CA SER A 55 -6.34 13.16 3.50
C SER A 55 -7.11 13.43 2.19
N SER A 56 -8.10 12.60 1.83
CA SER A 56 -8.85 12.68 0.56
C SER A 56 -10.09 13.59 0.63
N GLY A 57 -9.98 14.73 1.32
CA GLY A 57 -11.03 15.74 1.49
C GLY A 57 -11.37 16.53 0.23
N SER A 58 -12.37 16.07 -0.52
CA SER A 58 -13.13 16.80 -1.55
C SER A 58 -12.31 17.39 -2.73
N PHE A 59 -11.99 16.52 -3.69
CA PHE A 59 -11.45 16.95 -4.99
C PHE A 59 -12.60 17.19 -5.98
N LYS A 60 -12.71 18.41 -6.54
CA LYS A 60 -13.64 18.71 -7.66
C LYS A 60 -12.89 18.65 -9.01
N ARG A 61 -13.45 17.88 -9.95
CA ARG A 61 -12.89 17.66 -11.28
C ARG A 61 -13.05 18.89 -12.17
N THR A 62 -11.96 19.39 -12.75
CA THR A 62 -11.94 20.56 -13.66
C THR A 62 -11.84 20.22 -15.15
N ASN A 63 -11.44 18.99 -15.50
CA ASN A 63 -11.42 18.48 -16.87
C ASN A 63 -11.74 16.97 -16.85
N GLU A 64 -12.46 16.48 -17.84
CA GLU A 64 -13.06 15.15 -17.83
C GLU A 64 -12.06 13.99 -17.76
N LYS A 65 -10.87 14.18 -18.33
CA LYS A 65 -9.82 13.15 -18.41
C LYS A 65 -8.85 13.14 -17.21
N HIS A 66 -9.08 13.97 -16.20
CA HIS A 66 -8.19 14.06 -15.03
C HIS A 66 -8.57 13.03 -13.95
N LEU A 67 -7.57 12.35 -13.40
CA LEU A 67 -7.71 11.58 -12.17
C LEU A 67 -7.94 12.55 -10.98
N SER A 68 -8.91 12.22 -10.13
CA SER A 68 -9.35 13.08 -9.02
C SER A 68 -8.44 13.01 -7.79
N LEU A 69 -7.13 13.21 -7.98
CA LEU A 69 -6.17 13.34 -6.89
C LEU A 69 -6.05 14.80 -6.42
N ASN A 70 -7.05 15.13 -5.57
CA ASN A 70 -7.62 16.56 -3.14
C ASN A 70 -7.71 15.92 -1.66
N GLY A 71 -6.73 16.07 -0.75
CA GLY A 71 -5.60 17.00 -0.76
C GLY A 71 -4.34 16.54 -0.02
N ASN A 72 -3.95 17.33 0.97
CA ASN A 72 -2.54 17.68 1.15
C ASN A 72 -1.95 17.12 2.47
N LYS A 73 -0.68 16.71 2.42
CA LYS A 73 0.21 16.46 3.57
C LYS A 73 -0.36 15.61 4.72
N GLY A 74 -0.34 14.30 4.52
CA GLY A 74 -0.04 13.36 5.60
C GLY A 74 1.05 12.40 5.12
N ALA A 75 2.12 12.19 5.90
CA ALA A 75 2.93 10.99 5.70
C ALA A 75 2.00 9.80 6.00
N SER A 76 1.78 8.90 5.04
CA SER A 76 0.89 7.76 5.26
C SER A 76 1.56 6.82 6.26
N ASN A 77 1.18 6.98 7.52
CA ASN A 77 1.85 6.35 8.66
C ASN A 77 1.49 4.87 8.68
N VAL A 78 2.30 4.06 8.00
CA VAL A 78 2.20 2.61 7.99
C VAL A 78 2.33 2.12 9.44
N ARG A 79 1.21 1.69 10.04
CA ARG A 79 1.16 1.29 11.45
C ARG A 79 0.78 -0.18 11.55
N VAL A 80 1.59 -0.92 12.29
CA VAL A 80 1.25 -2.28 12.73
C VAL A 80 0.43 -2.13 14.01
N VAL A 81 -0.82 -2.59 13.97
CA VAL A 81 -1.75 -2.54 15.10
C VAL A 81 -2.17 -3.95 15.46
N ARG A 82 -2.26 -4.27 16.76
CA ARG A 82 -2.77 -5.57 17.22
C ARG A 82 -4.28 -5.60 17.06
N ASP A 83 -4.84 -6.72 16.60
CA ASP A 83 -6.29 -6.93 16.60
C ASP A 83 -6.73 -7.59 17.91
N GLU A 84 -7.28 -6.77 18.80
CA GLU A 84 -7.85 -7.19 20.09
C GLU A 84 -9.39 -7.36 20.01
N THR A 85 -9.97 -7.18 18.83
CA THR A 85 -11.44 -7.11 18.59
C THR A 85 -12.05 -8.37 17.97
N GLY A 86 -11.25 -9.19 17.29
CA GLY A 86 -11.74 -10.40 16.62
C GLY A 86 -12.06 -11.57 17.56
N GLU A 87 -12.98 -12.43 17.12
CA GLU A 87 -13.42 -13.63 17.84
C GLU A 87 -12.24 -14.53 18.23
N MET A 88 -12.18 -14.90 19.51
CA MET A 88 -11.13 -15.76 20.03
C MET A 88 -11.57 -17.22 19.92
N ARG A 89 -10.72 -18.05 19.32
CA ARG A 89 -10.82 -19.51 19.42
C ARG A 89 -10.71 -19.94 20.89
N SER A 90 -11.11 -21.17 21.20
CA SER A 90 -11.08 -21.75 22.56
C SER A 90 -9.67 -21.78 23.21
N ASP A 91 -8.62 -21.66 22.40
CA ASP A 91 -7.22 -21.53 22.80
C ASP A 91 -6.76 -20.07 23.08
N GLY A 92 -7.65 -19.09 22.90
CA GLY A 92 -7.38 -17.66 23.03
C GLY A 92 -6.75 -16.99 21.80
N ASN A 93 -6.56 -17.71 20.69
CA ASN A 93 -5.98 -17.17 19.45
C ASN A 93 -7.04 -16.45 18.58
N ASN A 94 -6.63 -15.39 17.88
CA ASN A 94 -7.43 -14.58 16.93
C ASN A 94 -6.84 -14.66 15.49
N VAL A 95 -5.90 -15.58 15.22
CA VAL A 95 -5.45 -15.90 13.85
C VAL A 95 -6.35 -16.94 13.23
N ASP A 96 -6.68 -16.72 11.96
CA ASP A 96 -7.27 -17.67 11.04
C ASP A 96 -6.29 -17.83 9.87
N ILE A 97 -5.76 -19.03 9.68
CA ILE A 97 -4.67 -19.29 8.73
C ILE A 97 -5.17 -19.18 7.28
N ASP A 98 -6.40 -19.57 6.98
CA ASP A 98 -6.95 -19.55 5.62
C ASP A 98 -7.29 -18.12 5.18
N ASN A 99 -7.81 -17.32 6.11
CA ASN A 99 -7.97 -15.87 5.91
C ASN A 99 -6.63 -15.15 5.75
N GLU A 100 -5.61 -15.48 6.55
CA GLU A 100 -4.26 -14.89 6.40
C GLU A 100 -3.59 -15.33 5.08
N MET A 101 -3.75 -16.57 4.63
CA MET A 101 -3.27 -17.02 3.32
C MET A 101 -3.97 -16.29 2.16
N THR A 102 -5.28 -16.05 2.27
CA THR A 102 -6.05 -15.26 1.29
C THR A 102 -5.57 -13.80 1.26
N ASN A 103 -5.32 -13.20 2.43
CA ASN A 103 -4.72 -11.87 2.54
C ASN A 103 -3.29 -11.82 1.96
N LEU A 104 -2.50 -12.88 2.12
CA LEU A 104 -1.15 -12.98 1.53
C LEU A 104 -1.21 -12.97 0.00
N ALA A 105 -2.12 -13.75 -0.59
CA ALA A 105 -2.32 -13.79 -2.04
C ALA A 105 -2.78 -12.42 -2.58
N ALA A 106 -3.77 -11.80 -1.94
CA ALA A 106 -4.25 -10.46 -2.31
C ALA A 106 -3.15 -9.39 -2.22
N ASN A 107 -2.35 -9.42 -1.15
CA ASN A 107 -1.21 -8.50 -0.97
C ASN A 107 -0.10 -8.74 -2.01
N THR A 108 0.16 -10.00 -2.38
CA THR A 108 1.13 -10.37 -3.42
C THR A 108 0.70 -9.86 -4.80
N LEU A 109 -0.58 -9.99 -5.14
CA LEU A 109 -1.14 -9.41 -6.36
C LEU A 109 -1.02 -7.88 -6.38
N LYS A 110 -1.34 -7.21 -5.25
CA LYS A 110 -1.21 -5.75 -5.07
C LYS A 110 0.25 -5.28 -5.23
N PHE A 111 1.21 -6.01 -4.66
CA PHE A 111 2.65 -5.76 -4.81
C PHE A 111 3.09 -5.89 -6.28
N ASN A 112 2.73 -6.99 -6.95
CA ASN A 112 3.10 -7.24 -8.35
C ASN A 112 2.52 -6.17 -9.30
N ALA A 113 1.29 -5.70 -9.04
CA ALA A 113 0.69 -4.58 -9.78
C ALA A 113 1.47 -3.27 -9.59
N MET A 114 1.88 -2.94 -8.36
CA MET A 114 2.70 -1.75 -8.07
C MET A 114 4.08 -1.81 -8.74
N VAL A 115 4.74 -2.98 -8.75
CA VAL A 115 6.01 -3.19 -9.46
C VAL A 115 5.83 -3.01 -10.98
N SER A 116 4.74 -3.55 -11.55
CA SER A 116 4.41 -3.36 -12.97
C SER A 116 4.23 -1.88 -13.32
N GLU A 117 3.50 -1.12 -12.51
CA GLU A 117 3.29 0.32 -12.72
C GLU A 117 4.58 1.12 -12.57
N MET A 118 5.39 0.82 -11.54
CA MET A 118 6.71 1.42 -11.34
C MET A 118 7.61 1.21 -12.58
N ASN A 119 7.61 0.01 -13.16
CA ASN A 119 8.35 -0.29 -14.38
C ASN A 119 7.85 0.48 -15.62
N LYS A 120 6.56 0.80 -15.71
CA LYS A 120 6.03 1.70 -16.76
C LYS A 120 6.55 3.13 -16.57
N LEU A 121 6.53 3.65 -15.33
CA LEU A 121 7.05 4.99 -15.04
C LEU A 121 8.54 5.12 -15.38
N TYR A 122 9.36 4.11 -15.06
CA TYR A 122 10.77 4.09 -15.46
C TYR A 122 10.94 4.08 -16.99
N LYS A 123 10.19 3.24 -17.71
CA LYS A 123 10.22 3.20 -19.19
C LYS A 123 9.81 4.54 -19.83
N MET A 124 8.80 5.22 -19.29
CA MET A 124 8.41 6.56 -19.76
C MET A 124 9.48 7.61 -19.47
N LYS A 125 10.13 7.57 -18.29
CA LYS A 125 11.26 8.45 -17.98
C LYS A 125 12.45 8.21 -18.93
N GLU A 126 12.80 6.97 -19.22
CA GLU A 126 13.83 6.65 -20.22
C GLU A 126 13.45 7.15 -21.62
N MET A 127 12.19 6.97 -22.05
CA MET A 127 11.72 7.43 -23.35
C MET A 127 11.83 8.95 -23.50
N VAL A 128 11.46 9.72 -22.46
CA VAL A 128 11.60 11.20 -22.46
C VAL A 128 13.06 11.64 -22.46
N ILE A 129 13.97 10.89 -21.82
CA ILE A 129 15.41 11.19 -21.80
C ILE A 129 16.09 10.83 -23.13
N LYS A 130 15.67 9.73 -23.78
CA LYS A 130 16.29 9.22 -25.01
C LYS A 130 15.69 9.77 -26.31
N GLY A 131 14.41 10.15 -26.30
CA GLY A 131 13.68 10.67 -27.46
C GLY A 131 13.67 12.20 -27.59
N GLY A 132 14.62 12.88 -26.94
CA GLY A 132 14.77 14.35 -26.95
C GLY A 132 15.93 14.84 -27.81
N ALA A 133 16.27 14.12 -28.89
CA ALA A 133 17.36 14.39 -29.82
C ALA A 133 16.87 14.23 -31.26
#